data_AF-A0ABF7QXQ7-F1
#
_entry.id   AF-A0ABF7QXQ7-F1
#
_cell.length_a   1.000
_cell.length_b   1.000
_cell.length_c   1.000
_cell.angle_alpha   90.00
_cell.angle_beta   90.00
_cell.angle_gamma   90.00
#
_symmetry.space_group_name_H-M   'P 1'
#
loop_
_entity.id
_entity.type
_entity.pdbx_description
1 polymer ?
#
loop_
_entity_poly.entity_id
_entity_poly.type
_entity_poly.pdbx_seq_one_letter_code
_entity_poly.pdbx_strand_id
1 'polypeptide(L)'
;MFRNKLVAAFCAVVTLPAPAFATDSTQMISTLERFNDGSGAQQLAIKLAGLVEKADWPGLNALSKQIQDEDGPLLSELAGVGELGEAEQRKIALAMRPCQTANVLIRAIAIAIGDGRFQPIVRGGTVMIDGTEVDSNFAKHMWTCEVLGQLPHKTSIGSKCLMTGACKDDPDL
;
A
#
# COMPACT_ATOMS: atom_id res chain seq x y z
N MET A 1 -15.16 24.74 64.57
CA MET A 1 -15.72 23.39 64.37
C MET A 1 -15.51 23.03 62.90
N PHE A 2 -14.71 21.99 62.66
CA PHE A 2 -14.43 21.24 61.42
C PHE A 2 -14.00 21.94 60.10
N ARG A 3 -12.67 21.87 59.89
CA ARG A 3 -11.89 21.67 58.65
C ARG A 3 -12.69 21.04 57.48
N ASN A 4 -12.81 21.76 56.36
CA ASN A 4 -13.13 21.15 55.07
C ASN A 4 -11.86 20.54 54.46
N LYS A 5 -11.95 19.25 54.16
CA LYS A 5 -10.90 18.42 53.56
C LYS A 5 -10.85 18.71 52.05
N LEU A 6 -9.72 19.23 51.57
CA LEU A 6 -9.35 19.14 50.17
C LEU A 6 -9.08 17.67 49.84
N VAL A 7 -9.98 17.04 49.09
CA VAL A 7 -9.71 15.75 48.43
C VAL A 7 -9.01 16.09 47.12
N ALA A 8 -7.67 16.03 47.14
CA ALA A 8 -6.89 16.02 45.92
C ALA A 8 -7.07 14.64 45.25
N ALA A 9 -7.95 14.57 44.26
CA ALA A 9 -8.01 13.44 43.34
C ALA A 9 -6.77 13.53 42.43
N PHE A 10 -5.72 12.78 42.78
CA PHE A 10 -4.63 12.47 41.88
C PHE A 10 -5.19 11.65 40.72
N CYS A 11 -5.54 12.31 39.61
CA CYS A 11 -5.67 11.63 38.32
C CYS A 11 -4.27 11.18 37.93
N ALA A 12 -3.96 9.91 38.24
CA ALA A 12 -2.85 9.20 37.65
C ALA A 12 -3.10 9.17 36.13
N VAL A 13 -2.44 10.09 35.42
CA VAL A 13 -2.27 9.98 33.98
C VAL A 13 -1.40 8.75 33.78
N VAL A 14 -2.04 7.62 33.49
CA VAL A 14 -1.34 6.47 32.92
C VAL A 14 -0.98 6.90 31.50
N THR A 15 0.17 7.57 31.36
CA THR A 15 0.85 7.67 30.07
C THR A 15 1.29 6.25 29.76
N LEU A 16 0.46 5.49 29.05
CA LEU A 16 0.93 4.32 28.32
C LEU A 16 2.04 4.83 27.40
N PRO A 17 3.30 4.36 27.54
CA PRO A 17 4.27 4.59 26.51
C PRO A 17 3.77 3.83 25.28
N ALA A 18 3.13 4.54 24.34
CA ALA A 18 3.13 4.07 22.98
C ALA A 18 4.61 3.88 22.63
N PRO A 19 5.03 2.69 22.16
CA PRO A 19 6.40 2.55 21.72
C PRO A 19 6.53 3.42 20.48
N ALA A 20 7.05 4.63 20.68
CA ALA A 20 7.64 5.41 19.61
C ALA A 20 8.91 4.64 19.22
N PHE A 21 8.74 3.57 18.46
CA PHE A 21 9.83 3.04 17.67
C PHE A 21 10.15 4.15 16.67
N ALA A 22 11.17 4.95 16.99
CA ALA A 22 11.85 5.70 15.96
C ALA A 22 12.45 4.65 15.02
N THR A 23 11.67 4.25 14.01
CA THR A 23 12.13 3.33 12.97
C THR A 23 13.35 3.95 12.32
N ASP A 24 14.48 3.26 12.41
CA ASP A 24 15.67 3.61 11.63
C ASP A 24 15.32 3.41 10.16
N SER A 25 15.45 4.47 9.35
CA SER A 25 15.18 4.41 7.91
C SER A 25 16.01 3.31 7.23
N THR A 26 17.19 2.99 7.76
CA THR A 26 18.03 1.86 7.31
C THR A 26 17.37 0.51 7.55
N GLN A 27 16.77 0.30 8.73
CA GLN A 27 16.08 -0.93 9.08
C GLN A 27 14.87 -1.13 8.17
N MET A 28 14.06 -0.08 7.97
CA MET A 28 12.89 -0.14 7.08
C MET A 28 13.28 -0.42 5.63
N ILE A 29 14.33 0.22 5.12
CA ILE A 29 14.87 -0.05 3.78
C ILE A 29 15.31 -1.53 3.67
N SER A 30 15.98 -2.08 4.68
CA SER A 30 16.36 -3.49 4.69
C SER A 30 15.14 -4.41 4.70
N THR A 31 14.08 -4.08 5.45
CA THR A 31 12.87 -4.90 5.50
C THR A 31 12.12 -4.87 4.17
N LEU A 32 12.18 -3.76 3.43
CA LEU A 32 11.59 -3.62 2.09
C LEU A 32 12.26 -4.52 1.03
N GLU A 33 13.43 -5.12 1.30
CA GLU A 33 14.04 -6.10 0.38
C GLU A 33 13.13 -7.30 0.09
N ARG A 34 12.28 -7.70 1.04
CA ARG A 34 11.29 -8.78 0.82
C ARG A 34 10.29 -8.46 -0.30
N PHE A 35 10.09 -7.17 -0.60
CA PHE A 35 9.19 -6.69 -1.65
C PHE A 35 9.90 -6.46 -2.99
N ASN A 36 11.15 -6.89 -3.14
CA ASN A 36 11.84 -6.75 -4.41
C ASN A 36 11.40 -7.76 -5.49
N ASP A 37 10.59 -8.76 -5.14
CA ASP A 37 10.08 -9.75 -6.10
C ASP A 37 8.99 -9.15 -7.01
N GLY A 38 9.39 -8.73 -8.22
CA GLY A 38 8.46 -8.23 -9.23
C GLY A 38 7.47 -9.29 -9.74
N SER A 39 7.84 -10.57 -9.78
CA SER A 39 6.92 -11.63 -10.22
C SER A 39 5.80 -11.84 -9.19
N GLY A 40 6.14 -11.77 -7.90
CA GLY A 40 5.18 -11.76 -6.80
C GLY A 40 4.17 -10.62 -6.91
N ALA A 41 4.61 -9.40 -7.23
CA ALA A 41 3.71 -8.27 -7.47
C ALA A 41 2.74 -8.53 -8.63
N GLN A 42 3.23 -9.06 -9.76
CA GLN A 42 2.38 -9.40 -10.91
C GLN A 42 1.33 -10.43 -10.56
N GLN A 43 1.73 -11.51 -9.88
CA GLN A 43 0.80 -12.58 -9.49
C GLN A 43 -0.28 -12.05 -8.55
N LEU A 44 0.09 -11.19 -7.61
CA LEU A 44 -0.87 -10.56 -6.72
C LEU A 44 -1.83 -9.63 -7.49
N ALA A 45 -1.33 -8.84 -8.43
CA ALA A 45 -2.15 -7.97 -9.28
C ALA A 45 -3.15 -8.77 -10.13
N ILE A 46 -2.71 -9.86 -10.75
CA ILE A 46 -3.58 -10.74 -11.54
C ILE A 46 -4.64 -11.42 -10.66
N LYS A 47 -4.24 -11.90 -9.48
CA LYS A 47 -5.17 -12.50 -8.51
C LYS A 47 -6.23 -11.49 -8.09
N LEU A 48 -5.80 -10.28 -7.74
CA LEU A 48 -6.71 -9.21 -7.33
C LEU A 48 -7.67 -8.83 -8.46
N ALA A 49 -7.15 -8.60 -9.67
CA ALA A 49 -7.97 -8.26 -10.82
C ALA A 49 -9.01 -9.36 -11.13
N GLY A 50 -8.60 -10.62 -11.12
CA GLY A 50 -9.52 -11.74 -11.33
C GLY A 50 -10.61 -11.88 -10.26
N LEU A 51 -10.36 -11.45 -9.02
CA LEU A 51 -11.38 -11.39 -7.97
C LEU A 51 -12.36 -10.23 -8.19
N VAL A 52 -11.85 -9.05 -8.57
CA VAL A 52 -12.66 -7.88 -8.92
C VAL A 52 -13.57 -8.17 -10.11
N GLU A 53 -13.03 -8.73 -11.19
CA GLU A 53 -13.79 -9.07 -12.41
C GLU A 53 -14.94 -10.04 -12.14
N LYS A 54 -14.76 -10.97 -11.20
CA LYS A 54 -15.78 -11.95 -10.79
C LYS A 54 -16.75 -11.40 -9.74
N ALA A 55 -16.54 -10.17 -9.26
CA ALA A 55 -17.23 -9.60 -8.10
C ALA A 55 -17.18 -10.53 -6.86
N ASP A 56 -16.06 -11.22 -6.66
CA ASP A 56 -15.87 -12.16 -5.56
C ASP A 56 -15.49 -11.43 -4.26
N TRP A 57 -16.47 -10.78 -3.63
CA TRP A 57 -16.27 -10.07 -2.37
C TRP A 57 -15.73 -10.95 -1.23
N PRO A 58 -16.20 -12.20 -1.04
CA PRO A 58 -15.58 -13.11 -0.07
C PRO A 58 -14.09 -13.35 -0.35
N GLY A 59 -13.71 -13.56 -1.61
CA GLY A 59 -12.33 -13.75 -2.02
C GLY A 59 -11.46 -12.50 -1.84
N LEU A 60 -11.99 -11.30 -2.14
CA LEU A 60 -11.33 -10.02 -1.89
C LEU A 60 -11.07 -9.81 -0.39
N ASN A 61 -12.05 -10.12 0.45
CA ASN A 61 -11.91 -10.02 1.91
C ASN A 61 -10.88 -11.02 2.45
N ALA A 62 -10.86 -12.25 1.91
CA ALA A 62 -9.87 -13.24 2.28
C ALA A 62 -8.45 -12.81 1.86
N LEU A 63 -8.29 -12.24 0.66
CA LEU A 63 -7.02 -11.71 0.19
C LEU A 63 -6.53 -10.54 1.05
N SER A 64 -7.41 -9.58 1.36
CA SER A 64 -7.11 -8.45 2.25
C SER A 64 -6.59 -8.94 3.61
N LYS A 65 -7.32 -9.87 4.24
CA LYS A 65 -6.93 -10.46 5.53
C LYS A 65 -5.58 -11.16 5.47
N GLN A 66 -5.35 -11.99 4.45
CA GLN A 66 -4.08 -12.66 4.26
C GLN A 66 -2.91 -11.66 4.21
N ILE A 67 -3.05 -10.57 3.45
CA ILE A 67 -2.01 -9.54 3.35
C ILE A 67 -1.84 -8.81 4.69
N GLN A 68 -2.94 -8.50 5.39
CA GLN A 68 -2.85 -7.88 6.72
C GLN A 68 -2.11 -8.77 7.73
N ASP A 69 -2.35 -10.08 7.69
CA ASP A 69 -1.68 -11.03 8.58
C ASP A 69 -0.18 -11.18 8.25
N GLU A 70 0.19 -11.18 6.96
CA GLU A 70 1.57 -11.42 6.50
C GLU A 70 2.44 -10.14 6.45
N ASP A 71 1.83 -9.00 6.12
CA ASP A 71 2.50 -7.75 5.77
C ASP A 71 2.01 -6.54 6.59
N GLY A 72 0.93 -6.67 7.38
CA GLY A 72 0.28 -5.57 8.09
C GLY A 72 1.21 -4.72 8.96
N PRO A 73 2.09 -5.30 9.79
CA PRO A 73 3.04 -4.53 10.59
C PRO A 73 3.95 -3.63 9.74
N LEU A 74 4.52 -4.17 8.65
CA LEU A 74 5.40 -3.42 7.75
C LEU A 74 4.62 -2.35 6.97
N LEU A 75 3.42 -2.66 6.49
CA LEU A 75 2.58 -1.68 5.80
C LEU A 75 2.14 -0.54 6.73
N SER A 76 1.91 -0.83 8.01
CA SER A 76 1.60 0.18 9.03
C SER A 76 2.80 1.09 9.31
N GLU A 77 4.00 0.52 9.37
CA GLU A 77 5.25 1.28 9.51
C GLU A 77 5.48 2.21 8.31
N LEU A 78 5.24 1.72 7.09
CA LEU A 78 5.32 2.52 5.87
C LEU A 78 4.27 3.63 5.82
N ALA A 79 3.06 3.39 6.32
CA ALA A 79 2.04 4.44 6.44
C ALA A 79 2.48 5.54 7.42
N GLY A 80 3.21 5.18 8.48
CA GLY A 80 3.80 6.12 9.44
C GLY A 80 4.94 6.97 8.88
N VAL A 81 5.48 6.67 7.69
CA VAL A 81 6.54 7.48 7.05
C VAL A 81 6.12 8.93 6.87
N GLY A 82 4.84 9.19 6.61
CA GLY A 82 4.30 10.56 6.50
C GLY A 82 4.43 11.39 7.77
N GLU A 83 4.65 10.76 8.93
CA GLU A 83 4.86 11.42 10.23
C GLU A 83 6.34 11.73 10.50
N LEU A 84 7.25 11.20 9.68
CA LEU A 84 8.68 11.49 9.77
C LEU A 84 9.00 12.90 9.21
N GLY A 85 10.17 13.43 9.55
CA GLY A 85 10.67 14.65 8.92
C GLY A 85 10.88 14.48 7.41
N GLU A 86 10.70 15.56 6.64
CA GLU A 86 10.76 15.56 5.17
C GLU A 86 12.05 14.91 4.61
N ALA A 87 13.19 15.10 5.29
CA ALA A 87 14.45 14.49 4.89
C ALA A 87 14.41 12.95 4.95
N GLU A 88 13.81 12.38 5.99
CA GLU A 88 13.68 10.92 6.14
C GLU A 88 12.67 10.36 5.14
N GLN A 89 11.54 11.05 4.93
CA GLN A 89 10.58 10.67 3.90
C GLN A 89 11.23 10.57 2.51
N ARG A 90 12.03 11.59 2.15
CA ARG A 90 12.78 11.60 0.89
C ARG A 90 13.80 10.47 0.82
N LYS A 91 14.53 10.18 1.90
CA LYS A 91 15.49 9.06 1.93
C LYS A 91 14.81 7.73 1.61
N ILE A 92 13.68 7.45 2.26
CA ILE A 92 12.92 6.21 2.06
C ILE A 92 12.39 6.16 0.63
N ALA A 93 11.75 7.24 0.17
CA ALA A 93 11.21 7.32 -1.18
C ALA A 93 12.28 7.13 -2.27
N LEU A 94 13.48 7.68 -2.08
CA LEU A 94 14.61 7.51 -3.01
C LEU A 94 15.27 6.13 -2.92
N ALA A 95 15.20 5.46 -1.77
CA ALA A 95 15.74 4.12 -1.58
C ALA A 95 14.83 3.03 -2.15
N MET A 96 13.52 3.28 -2.24
CA MET A 96 12.56 2.33 -2.77
C MET A 96 12.74 2.10 -4.26
N ARG A 97 13.03 0.86 -4.64
CA ARG A 97 13.10 0.44 -6.04
C ARG A 97 11.70 0.31 -6.64
N PRO A 98 11.57 0.35 -7.98
CA PRO A 98 10.27 0.21 -8.64
C PRO A 98 9.50 -1.06 -8.24
N CYS A 99 10.17 -2.22 -8.16
CA CYS A 99 9.52 -3.47 -7.75
C CYS A 99 9.02 -3.44 -6.30
N GLN A 100 9.78 -2.83 -5.39
CA GLN A 100 9.39 -2.65 -4.00
C GLN A 100 8.16 -1.73 -3.89
N THR A 101 8.17 -0.63 -4.62
CA THR A 101 7.05 0.32 -4.67
C THR A 101 5.79 -0.35 -5.23
N ALA A 102 5.91 -1.07 -6.34
CA ALA A 102 4.79 -1.80 -6.92
C ALA A 102 4.22 -2.85 -5.95
N ASN A 103 5.07 -3.60 -5.25
CA ASN A 103 4.66 -4.60 -4.26
C ASN A 103 3.93 -3.99 -3.05
N VAL A 104 4.36 -2.83 -2.57
CA VAL A 104 3.69 -2.10 -1.49
C VAL A 104 2.34 -1.59 -1.96
N LEU A 105 2.29 -0.94 -3.13
CA LEU A 105 1.06 -0.36 -3.66
C LEU A 105 0.00 -1.42 -3.93
N ILE A 106 0.33 -2.56 -4.54
CA ILE A 106 -0.67 -3.60 -4.82
C ILE A 106 -1.28 -4.20 -3.56
N ARG A 107 -0.50 -4.31 -2.48
CA ARG A 107 -0.97 -4.77 -1.18
C ARG A 107 -1.90 -3.75 -0.53
N ALA A 108 -1.52 -2.47 -0.57
CA ALA A 108 -2.37 -1.38 -0.07
C ALA A 108 -3.70 -1.31 -0.83
N ILE A 109 -3.67 -1.49 -2.16
CA ILE A 109 -4.86 -1.57 -3.00
C ILE A 109 -5.74 -2.76 -2.59
N ALA A 110 -5.18 -3.97 -2.49
CA ALA A 110 -5.92 -5.17 -2.13
C ALA A 110 -6.61 -5.05 -0.77
N ILE A 111 -5.91 -4.49 0.23
CA ILE A 111 -6.48 -4.20 1.54
C ILE A 111 -7.63 -3.21 1.44
N ALA A 112 -7.41 -2.07 0.76
CA ALA A 112 -8.41 -1.02 0.66
C ALA A 112 -9.68 -1.46 -0.10
N ILE A 113 -9.56 -2.33 -1.10
CA ILE A 113 -10.70 -2.93 -1.79
C ILE A 113 -11.45 -3.90 -0.85
N GLY A 114 -10.73 -4.80 -0.18
CA GLY A 114 -11.36 -5.75 0.76
C GLY A 114 -12.02 -5.09 1.96
N ASP A 115 -11.50 -3.95 2.42
CA ASP A 115 -12.11 -3.15 3.49
C ASP A 115 -13.26 -2.26 2.98
N GLY A 116 -13.57 -2.29 1.68
CA GLY A 116 -14.62 -1.50 1.06
C GLY A 116 -14.31 0.01 0.95
N ARG A 117 -13.06 0.41 1.20
CA ARG A 117 -12.61 1.82 1.09
C ARG A 117 -12.43 2.25 -0.36
N PHE A 118 -12.04 1.31 -1.23
CA PHE A 118 -11.97 1.50 -2.67
C PHE A 118 -13.07 0.72 -3.36
N GLN A 119 -13.74 1.36 -4.31
CA GLN A 119 -14.68 0.72 -5.21
C GLN A 119 -14.01 0.55 -6.57
N PRO A 120 -13.44 -0.63 -6.85
CA PRO A 120 -12.78 -0.86 -8.12
C PRO A 120 -13.82 -0.96 -9.24
N ILE A 121 -13.44 -0.50 -10.41
CA ILE A 121 -14.22 -0.63 -11.64
C ILE A 121 -13.38 -1.30 -12.71
N VAL A 122 -14.02 -2.00 -13.64
CA VAL A 122 -13.32 -2.64 -14.76
C VAL A 122 -13.61 -1.86 -16.03
N ARG A 123 -12.57 -1.35 -16.68
CA ARG A 123 -12.66 -0.66 -17.97
C ARG A 123 -11.63 -1.26 -18.93
N GLY A 124 -12.07 -1.69 -20.12
CA GLY A 124 -11.16 -2.27 -21.12
C GLY A 124 -10.38 -3.52 -20.66
N GLY A 125 -10.94 -4.28 -19.70
CA GLY A 125 -10.26 -5.45 -19.11
C GLY A 125 -9.13 -5.08 -18.14
N THR A 126 -9.17 -3.88 -17.56
CA THR A 126 -8.21 -3.42 -16.56
C THR A 126 -8.97 -2.86 -15.36
N VAL A 127 -8.49 -3.18 -14.16
CA VAL A 127 -9.09 -2.68 -12.91
C VAL A 127 -8.57 -1.28 -12.63
N MET A 128 -9.49 -0.36 -12.39
CA MET A 128 -9.22 1.05 -12.08
C MET A 128 -9.80 1.40 -10.70
N ILE A 129 -9.17 2.35 -10.03
CA ILE A 129 -9.58 2.84 -8.70
C ILE A 129 -9.89 4.33 -8.81
N ASP A 130 -11.12 4.61 -9.26
CA ASP A 130 -11.62 5.96 -9.47
C ASP A 130 -11.46 6.84 -8.22
N GLY A 131 -11.11 8.11 -8.45
CA GLY A 131 -10.94 9.10 -7.38
C GLY A 131 -9.60 9.03 -6.65
N THR A 132 -8.67 8.18 -7.10
CA THR A 132 -7.30 8.09 -6.58
C THR A 132 -6.29 7.95 -7.72
N GLU A 133 -5.00 8.15 -7.43
CA GLU A 133 -3.92 7.87 -8.40
C GLU A 133 -3.16 6.57 -8.06
N VAL A 134 -3.67 5.76 -7.15
CA VAL A 134 -2.89 4.65 -6.56
C VAL A 134 -2.66 3.50 -7.54
N ASP A 135 -3.66 3.19 -8.37
CA ASP A 135 -3.61 2.21 -9.45
C ASP A 135 -2.68 2.67 -10.57
N SER A 136 -2.76 3.94 -10.94
CA SER A 136 -1.88 4.60 -11.90
C SER A 136 -0.42 4.61 -11.45
N ASN A 137 -0.17 4.93 -10.17
CA ASN A 137 1.17 4.84 -9.58
C ASN A 137 1.67 3.39 -9.52
N PHE A 138 0.81 2.44 -9.15
CA PHE A 138 1.15 1.02 -9.20
C PHE A 138 1.57 0.61 -10.62
N ALA A 139 0.75 0.92 -11.62
CA ALA A 139 0.97 0.58 -13.02
C ALA A 139 2.34 1.11 -13.51
N LYS A 140 2.64 2.39 -13.24
CA LYS A 140 3.92 3.01 -13.58
C LYS A 140 5.13 2.32 -12.94
N HIS A 141 5.05 2.02 -11.65
CA HIS A 141 6.14 1.36 -10.93
C HIS A 141 6.29 -0.10 -11.34
N MET A 142 5.19 -0.80 -11.60
CA MET A 142 5.19 -2.18 -12.08
C MET A 142 5.79 -2.26 -13.48
N TRP A 143 5.41 -1.37 -14.41
CA TRP A 143 6.03 -1.31 -15.73
C TRP A 143 7.55 -1.10 -15.65
N THR A 144 7.99 -0.14 -14.83
CA THR A 144 9.42 0.10 -14.64
C THR A 144 10.12 -1.12 -14.04
N CYS A 145 9.48 -1.80 -13.07
CA CYS A 145 9.98 -3.05 -12.50
C CYS A 145 10.10 -4.16 -13.57
N GLU A 146 9.12 -4.30 -14.46
CA GLU A 146 9.13 -5.29 -15.54
C GLU A 146 10.25 -5.03 -16.53
N VAL A 147 10.43 -3.78 -16.95
CA VAL A 147 11.50 -3.39 -17.88
C VAL A 147 12.87 -3.66 -17.27
N LEU A 148 13.11 -3.23 -16.03
CA LEU A 148 14.40 -3.40 -15.36
C LEU A 148 14.67 -4.86 -14.98
N GLY A 149 13.63 -5.60 -14.60
CA GLY A 149 13.71 -7.01 -14.20
C GLY A 149 13.60 -8.00 -15.36
N GLN A 150 13.44 -7.52 -16.60
CA GLN A 150 13.17 -8.33 -17.79
C GLN A 150 11.99 -9.31 -17.60
N LEU A 151 10.97 -8.87 -16.88
CA LEU A 151 9.75 -9.64 -16.65
C LEU A 151 8.77 -9.45 -17.83
N PRO A 152 7.95 -10.46 -18.16
CA PRO A 152 6.92 -10.31 -19.17
C PRO A 152 5.88 -9.28 -18.70
N HIS A 153 5.46 -8.37 -19.58
CA HIS A 153 4.45 -7.37 -19.24
C HIS A 153 3.08 -8.01 -18.94
N LYS A 154 2.50 -7.70 -17.78
CA LYS A 154 1.18 -8.21 -17.38
C LYS A 154 0.30 -7.09 -16.79
N THR A 155 -0.30 -6.28 -17.66
CA THR A 155 -1.30 -5.29 -17.24
C THR A 155 -2.53 -5.98 -16.67
N SER A 156 -2.93 -5.60 -15.47
CA SER A 156 -4.22 -6.00 -14.88
C SER A 156 -4.88 -4.90 -14.03
N ILE A 157 -4.12 -3.87 -13.65
CA ILE A 157 -4.56 -2.76 -12.81
C ILE A 157 -3.92 -1.45 -13.30
N GLY A 158 -4.69 -0.37 -13.36
CA GLY A 158 -4.24 1.00 -13.67
C GLY A 158 -4.04 1.34 -15.15
N SER A 159 -3.69 2.60 -15.42
CA SER A 159 -3.63 3.19 -16.77
C SER A 159 -2.51 2.61 -17.67
N LYS A 160 -2.86 2.25 -18.91
CA LYS A 160 -1.94 1.79 -19.97
C LYS A 160 -1.08 2.89 -20.58
N CYS A 161 -1.63 4.09 -20.69
CA CYS A 161 -1.00 5.33 -21.09
C CYS A 161 0.14 5.69 -20.14
N LEU A 162 -0.10 5.65 -18.82
CA LEU A 162 0.94 5.95 -17.83
C LEU A 162 2.07 4.91 -17.80
N MET A 163 1.79 3.67 -18.22
CA MET A 163 2.83 2.64 -18.39
C MET A 163 3.62 2.81 -19.69
N THR A 164 2.92 2.88 -20.83
CA THR A 164 3.53 2.65 -22.16
C THR A 164 3.56 3.88 -23.06
N GLY A 165 2.86 4.96 -22.67
CA GLY A 165 2.59 6.11 -23.54
C GLY A 165 1.53 5.84 -24.61
N ALA A 166 0.97 4.63 -24.70
CA ALA A 166 -0.09 4.29 -25.61
C ALA A 166 -1.45 4.62 -24.98
N CYS A 167 -1.98 5.80 -25.30
CA CYS A 167 -3.14 6.37 -24.62
C CYS A 167 -4.46 6.17 -25.36
N LYS A 168 -4.43 5.60 -26.57
CA LYS A 168 -5.60 5.50 -27.46
C LYS A 168 -6.74 4.64 -26.89
N ASP A 169 -6.39 3.65 -26.07
CA ASP A 169 -7.31 2.68 -25.47
C ASP A 169 -7.22 2.73 -23.93
N ASP A 170 -6.82 3.89 -23.38
CA ASP A 170 -6.69 4.05 -21.94
C ASP A 170 -8.03 4.40 -21.29
N PRO A 171 -8.49 3.62 -20.30
CA PRO A 171 -9.74 3.90 -19.61
C PRO A 171 -9.77 5.17 -18.72
N ASP A 172 -8.62 5.80 -18.45
CA ASP A 172 -8.49 7.07 -17.71
C ASP A 172 -8.46 8.32 -18.61
N LEU A 173 -8.50 8.16 -19.95
CA LEU A 173 -8.49 9.26 -20.92
C LEU A 173 -9.70 9.23 -21.86
#